data_AF-T0YT39-F1
#
_entry.id   AF-T0YT39-F1
#
_cell.length_a   1.000
_cell.length_b   1.000
_cell.length_c   1.000
_cell.angle_alpha   90.00
_cell.angle_beta   90.00
_cell.angle_gamma   90.00
#
_symmetry.space_group_name_H-M   'P 1'
#
loop_
_entity.id
_entity.type
_entity.pdbx_description
1 polymer ?
#
loop_
_entity_poly.entity_id
_entity_poly.type
_entity_poly.pdbx_seq_one_letter_code
_entity_poly.pdbx_strand_id
1 'polypeptide(L)'
;AGAVSFRVQVVKRYQKGRRGEHGVESLFYVVIGPRLPPAKLRALYRGRFGIEATYRIAESARARTTSRRPVYRLLLMALAILVENEWIILQLTHATERCRGRKGYRLREEMLRFEHLLTLLLTGLRSVVGEILEVQGVGPPPRFVEQCSEQ
;
A
#
# COMPACT_ATOMS: atom_id res chain seq x y z
N ALA A 1 31.89 -11.19 14.34
CA ALA A 1 30.92 -10.17 13.88
C ALA A 1 31.48 -9.50 12.63
N GLY A 2 30.80 -9.59 11.49
CA GLY A 2 31.25 -8.93 10.25
C GLY A 2 30.91 -7.45 10.28
N ALA A 3 31.90 -6.57 10.14
CA ALA A 3 31.65 -5.14 9.96
C ALA A 3 31.26 -4.87 8.50
N VAL A 4 30.12 -4.23 8.28
CA VAL A 4 29.67 -3.82 6.94
C VAL A 4 29.71 -2.29 6.85
N SER A 5 30.57 -1.77 5.98
CA SER A 5 30.67 -0.33 5.74
C SER A 5 29.74 0.09 4.60
N PHE A 6 28.96 1.13 4.82
CA PHE A 6 28.08 1.71 3.79
C PHE A 6 28.28 3.23 3.71
N ARG A 7 28.09 3.77 2.50
CA ARG A 7 28.20 5.20 2.23
C ARG A 7 26.90 5.89 2.60
N VAL A 8 26.97 6.85 3.52
CA VAL A 8 25.84 7.72 3.89
C VAL A 8 26.02 9.09 3.26
N GLN A 9 24.97 9.59 2.61
CA GLN A 9 24.88 10.97 2.13
C GLN A 9 23.86 11.73 2.98
N VAL A 10 24.28 12.89 3.48
CA VAL A 10 23.44 13.77 4.30
C VAL A 10 22.89 14.90 3.44
N VAL A 11 21.58 15.05 3.43
CA VAL A 11 20.87 16.13 2.73
C VAL A 11 20.25 17.05 3.77
N LYS A 12 20.75 18.28 3.87
CA LYS A 12 20.17 19.32 4.73
C LYS A 12 19.15 20.14 3.94
N ARG A 13 18.00 20.41 4.55
CA ARG A 13 16.93 21.18 3.94
C ARG A 13 16.37 22.19 4.92
N TYR A 14 16.23 23.43 4.47
CA TYR A 14 15.49 24.42 5.24
C TYR A 14 13.97 24.17 5.15
N GLN A 15 13.35 23.97 6.31
CA GLN A 15 11.92 23.89 6.51
C GLN A 15 11.36 25.32 6.49
N LYS A 16 10.99 25.78 5.29
CA LYS A 16 10.35 27.08 5.05
C LYS A 16 8.89 27.10 5.57
N GLY A 17 8.65 26.84 6.85
CA GLY A 17 7.32 26.80 7.46
C GLY A 17 6.40 25.69 6.93
N ARG A 18 6.96 24.67 6.25
CA ARG A 18 6.14 23.54 5.78
C ARG A 18 5.83 22.63 6.97
N ARG A 19 4.57 22.20 7.09
CA ARG A 19 4.05 21.41 8.22
C ARG A 19 4.11 22.12 9.58
N GLY A 20 4.16 23.45 9.60
CA GLY A 20 4.24 24.24 10.83
C GLY A 20 5.62 24.29 11.47
N GLU A 21 6.63 23.65 10.87
CA GLU A 21 7.99 23.62 11.39
C GLU A 21 8.88 24.66 10.70
N HIS A 22 9.64 25.40 11.52
CA HIS A 22 10.69 26.32 11.09
C HIS A 22 12.04 25.77 11.57
N GLY A 23 12.94 25.41 10.66
CA GLY A 23 14.22 24.79 11.05
C GLY A 23 14.94 24.10 9.89
N VAL A 24 16.00 23.36 10.20
CA VAL A 24 16.75 22.57 9.20
C VAL A 24 16.47 21.08 9.41
N GLU A 25 15.85 20.44 8.42
CA GLU A 25 15.65 19.00 8.34
C GLU A 25 16.92 18.35 7.80
N SER A 26 17.54 17.45 8.57
CA SER A 26 18.71 16.67 8.13
C SER A 26 18.27 15.25 7.78
N LEU A 27 18.38 14.89 6.50
CA LEU A 27 17.97 13.59 5.98
C LEU A 27 19.22 12.76 5.67
N PHE A 28 19.27 11.54 6.19
CA PHE A 28 20.38 10.62 5.99
C PHE A 28 19.97 9.51 5.02
N TYR A 29 20.76 9.33 3.96
CA TYR A 29 20.48 8.32 2.93
C TYR A 29 21.67 7.39 2.77
N VAL A 30 21.42 6.09 2.84
CA VAL A 30 22.39 5.07 2.45
C VAL A 30 22.34 4.93 0.93
N VAL A 31 23.46 5.13 0.25
CA VAL A 31 23.53 5.10 -1.22
C VAL A 31 24.51 4.02 -1.66
N ILE A 32 23.98 3.02 -2.38
CA ILE A 32 24.76 2.00 -3.07
C ILE A 32 25.01 2.52 -4.48
N GLY A 33 26.21 3.02 -4.76
CA GLY A 33 26.59 3.58 -6.06
C GLY A 33 27.20 5.00 -6.01
N PRO A 34 27.17 5.74 -7.14
CA PRO A 34 27.84 7.03 -7.25
C PRO A 34 27.18 8.11 -6.38
N ARG A 35 27.94 9.16 -6.06
CA ARG A 35 27.42 10.32 -5.32
C ARG A 35 26.42 11.06 -6.19
N LEU A 36 25.23 11.32 -5.66
CA LEU A 36 24.16 11.99 -6.39
C LEU A 36 23.98 13.40 -5.83
N PRO A 37 23.60 14.38 -6.67
CA PRO A 37 23.21 15.69 -6.17
C PRO A 37 22.09 15.57 -5.13
N PRO A 38 22.12 16.32 -4.01
CA PRO A 38 21.13 16.22 -2.93
C PRO A 38 19.67 16.26 -3.38
N ALA A 39 19.37 17.11 -4.38
CA ALA A 39 18.03 17.22 -4.97
C ALA A 39 17.60 15.93 -5.71
N LYS A 40 18.50 15.33 -6.48
CA LYS A 40 18.26 14.09 -7.24
C LYS A 40 18.14 12.88 -6.31
N LEU A 41 19.01 12.80 -5.31
CA LEU A 41 18.96 11.76 -4.28
C LEU A 41 17.62 11.75 -3.55
N ARG A 42 17.15 12.93 -3.13
CA ARG A 42 15.84 13.06 -2.49
C ARG A 42 14.69 12.71 -3.43
N ALA A 43 14.77 13.09 -4.71
CA ALA A 43 13.73 12.76 -5.69
C ALA A 43 13.62 11.24 -5.89
N LEU A 44 14.76 10.56 -6.02
CA LEU A 44 14.82 9.09 -6.11
C LEU A 44 14.30 8.44 -4.82
N TYR A 45 14.72 8.91 -3.65
CA TYR A 45 14.24 8.38 -2.38
C TYR A 45 12.74 8.62 -2.17
N ARG A 46 12.19 9.74 -2.67
CA ARG A 46 10.75 9.99 -2.61
C ARG A 46 9.93 8.98 -3.40
N GLY A 47 10.47 8.39 -4.47
CA GLY A 47 9.81 7.33 -5.23
C GLY A 47 9.54 6.07 -4.39
N ARG A 48 10.42 5.75 -3.44
CA ARG A 48 10.27 4.59 -2.56
C ARG A 48 9.06 4.68 -1.64
N PHE A 49 8.69 5.88 -1.20
CA PHE A 49 7.49 6.07 -0.39
C PHE A 49 6.21 5.70 -1.13
N GLY A 50 6.21 5.71 -2.47
CA GLY A 50 5.07 5.23 -3.26
C GLY A 50 4.78 3.76 -2.96
N ILE A 51 5.81 2.92 -2.96
CA ILE A 51 5.70 1.49 -2.67
C ILE A 51 5.19 1.25 -1.24
N GLU A 52 5.72 1.98 -0.26
CA GLU A 52 5.28 1.87 1.14
C GLU A 52 3.87 2.43 1.37
N ALA A 53 3.43 3.39 0.56
CA ALA A 53 2.06 3.89 0.60
C ALA A 53 1.08 2.85 0.03
N THR A 54 1.40 2.26 -1.13
CA THR A 54 0.63 1.17 -1.72
C THR A 54 0.56 -0.03 -0.78
N TYR A 55 1.65 -0.42 -0.14
CA TYR A 55 1.59 -1.49 0.87
C TYR A 55 0.65 -1.17 2.03
N ARG A 56 0.55 0.08 2.49
CA ARG A 56 -0.35 0.45 3.59
C ARG A 56 -1.83 0.43 3.19
N ILE A 57 -2.14 0.85 1.96
CA ILE A 57 -3.51 0.83 1.44
C ILE A 57 -3.91 -0.61 1.10
N ALA A 58 -3.08 -1.35 0.38
CA ALA A 58 -3.29 -2.76 0.08
C ALA A 58 -3.45 -3.61 1.37
N GLU A 59 -2.69 -3.34 2.43
CA GLU A 59 -2.86 -4.03 3.73
C GLU A 59 -4.27 -3.85 4.30
N SER A 60 -4.93 -2.72 4.03
CA SER A 60 -6.30 -2.45 4.49
C SER A 60 -7.34 -3.30 3.72
N ALA A 61 -7.04 -3.66 2.48
CA ALA A 61 -7.87 -4.52 1.63
C ALA A 61 -7.52 -6.01 1.74
N ARG A 62 -6.34 -6.32 2.29
CA ARG A 62 -5.76 -7.66 2.27
C ARG A 62 -6.54 -8.59 3.18
N ALA A 63 -7.08 -9.66 2.60
CA ALA A 63 -7.67 -10.74 3.38
C ALA A 63 -6.63 -11.39 4.30
N ARG A 64 -6.96 -11.53 5.59
CA ARG A 64 -6.11 -12.23 6.56
C ARG A 64 -6.25 -13.74 6.39
N THR A 65 -5.13 -14.46 6.41
CA THR A 65 -5.11 -15.93 6.31
C THR A 65 -4.12 -16.53 7.31
N THR A 66 -4.48 -17.68 7.88
CA THR A 66 -3.62 -18.52 8.72
C THR A 66 -2.89 -19.61 7.91
N SER A 67 -3.10 -19.66 6.59
CA SER A 67 -2.48 -20.67 5.73
C SER A 67 -0.95 -20.54 5.67
N ARG A 68 -0.25 -21.66 5.86
CA ARG A 68 1.22 -21.71 5.76
C ARG A 68 1.74 -21.63 4.31
N ARG A 69 0.87 -21.74 3.31
CA ARG A 69 1.26 -21.74 1.89
C ARG A 69 1.67 -20.34 1.44
N PRO A 70 2.95 -20.11 1.04
CA PRO A 70 3.42 -18.78 0.64
C PRO A 70 2.73 -18.28 -0.64
N VAL A 71 2.46 -19.16 -1.60
CA VAL A 71 1.77 -18.85 -2.85
C VAL A 71 0.39 -18.26 -2.59
N TYR A 72 -0.35 -18.81 -1.62
CA TYR A 72 -1.68 -18.30 -1.27
C TYR A 72 -1.62 -16.90 -0.66
N ARG A 73 -0.65 -16.63 0.23
CA ARG A 73 -0.44 -15.28 0.78
C ARG A 73 -0.06 -14.26 -0.29
N LEU A 74 0.75 -14.67 -1.27
CA LEU A 74 1.11 -13.83 -2.41
C LEU A 74 -0.10 -13.52 -3.29
N LEU A 75 -0.96 -14.50 -3.55
CA LEU A 75 -2.19 -14.31 -4.30
C LEU A 75 -3.11 -13.27 -3.64
N LEU A 76 -3.33 -13.38 -2.32
CA LEU A 76 -4.16 -12.42 -1.58
C LEU A 76 -3.56 -11.01 -1.58
N MET A 77 -2.23 -10.89 -1.51
CA MET A 77 -1.55 -9.59 -1.64
C MET A 77 -1.70 -9.02 -3.05
N ALA A 78 -1.52 -9.83 -4.09
CA ALA A 78 -1.69 -9.40 -5.47
C ALA A 78 -3.12 -8.92 -5.74
N LEU A 79 -4.12 -9.61 -5.19
CA LEU A 79 -5.52 -9.22 -5.29
C LEU A 79 -5.78 -7.87 -4.60
N ALA A 80 -5.22 -7.64 -3.41
CA ALA A 80 -5.34 -6.36 -2.72
C ALA A 80 -4.76 -5.19 -3.53
N ILE A 81 -3.58 -5.39 -4.12
CA ILE A 81 -2.93 -4.41 -5.00
C ILE A 81 -3.76 -4.16 -6.26
N LEU A 82 -4.36 -5.20 -6.84
CA LEU A 82 -5.23 -5.05 -8.02
C LEU A 82 -6.43 -4.16 -7.72
N VAL A 83 -7.11 -4.39 -6.59
CA VAL A 83 -8.27 -3.58 -6.17
C VAL A 83 -7.86 -2.13 -5.89
N GLU A 84 -6.70 -1.91 -5.27
CA GLU A 84 -6.16 -0.55 -5.08
C GLU A 84 -5.87 0.15 -6.41
N ASN A 85 -5.30 -0.56 -7.39
CA ASN A 85 -5.02 0.02 -8.70
C ASN A 85 -6.31 0.38 -9.44
N GLU A 86 -7.32 -0.49 -9.40
CA GLU A 86 -8.63 -0.22 -9.99
C GLU A 86 -9.28 1.01 -9.35
N TRP A 87 -9.20 1.12 -8.02
CA TRP A 87 -9.66 2.31 -7.29
C TRP A 87 -8.99 3.60 -7.78
N ILE A 88 -7.66 3.60 -7.94
CA ILE A 88 -6.90 4.75 -8.41
C ILE A 88 -7.33 5.12 -9.84
N ILE A 89 -7.53 4.15 -10.72
CA ILE A 89 -8.00 4.38 -12.09
C ILE A 89 -9.38 5.04 -12.06
N LEU A 90 -10.33 4.49 -11.29
CA LEU A 90 -11.69 5.03 -11.17
C LEU A 90 -11.70 6.45 -10.59
N GLN A 91 -10.85 6.71 -9.60
CA GLN A 91 -10.63 8.05 -9.05
C GLN A 91 -10.10 9.01 -10.13
N LEU A 92 -9.15 8.57 -10.94
CA LEU A 92 -8.57 9.38 -12.03
C LEU A 92 -9.50 9.57 -13.23
N THR A 93 -10.45 8.67 -13.48
CA THR A 93 -11.39 8.80 -14.59
C THR A 93 -12.63 9.59 -14.20
N HIS A 94 -13.16 9.38 -12.98
CA HIS A 94 -14.47 9.90 -12.58
C HIS A 94 -14.41 11.02 -11.53
N ALA A 95 -13.38 11.04 -10.68
CA ALA A 95 -13.28 11.99 -9.56
C ALA A 95 -12.23 13.08 -9.80
N THR A 96 -11.66 13.18 -11.01
CA THR A 96 -10.77 14.28 -11.38
C THR A 96 -11.50 15.37 -12.16
N GLU A 97 -11.37 16.60 -11.67
CA GLU A 97 -11.75 17.78 -12.43
C GLU A 97 -10.49 18.34 -13.10
N ARG A 98 -10.53 18.52 -14.43
CA ARG A 98 -9.44 19.18 -15.15
C ARG A 98 -9.38 20.63 -14.68
N CYS A 99 -8.23 21.04 -14.15
CA CYS A 99 -8.02 22.36 -13.59
C CYS A 99 -6.85 23.05 -14.30
N ARG A 100 -7.00 24.33 -14.63
CA ARG A 100 -5.86 25.16 -15.05
C ARG A 100 -4.94 25.38 -13.84
N GLY A 101 -3.88 24.60 -13.74
CA GLY A 101 -2.89 24.67 -12.66
C GLY A 101 -1.71 23.73 -12.90
N ARG A 102 -0.66 23.84 -12.08
CA ARG A 102 0.62 23.13 -12.28
C ARG A 102 0.51 21.59 -12.37
N LYS A 103 -0.54 21.00 -11.80
CA LYS A 103 -0.82 19.56 -11.87
C LYS A 103 -1.83 19.17 -12.96
N GLY A 104 -2.58 20.12 -13.52
CA GLY A 104 -3.58 19.86 -14.58
C GLY A 104 -4.91 19.23 -14.12
N TYR A 105 -5.00 18.71 -12.89
CA TYR A 105 -6.21 18.10 -12.33
C TYR A 105 -6.34 18.35 -10.82
N ARG A 106 -7.58 18.33 -10.32
CA ARG A 106 -7.93 18.32 -8.89
C ARG A 106 -8.72 17.05 -8.60
N LEU A 107 -8.27 16.29 -7.59
CA LEU A 107 -8.96 15.08 -7.13
C LEU A 107 -10.04 15.48 -6.12
N ARG A 108 -11.28 15.06 -6.34
CA ARG A 108 -12.36 15.19 -5.36
C ARG A 108 -12.36 13.94 -4.48
N GLU A 109 -11.54 13.97 -3.42
CA GLU A 109 -11.31 12.83 -2.51
C GLU A 109 -12.60 12.26 -1.88
N GLU A 110 -13.67 13.06 -1.85
CA GLU A 110 -14.94 12.70 -1.23
C GLU A 110 -15.82 11.78 -2.08
N MET A 111 -15.57 11.69 -3.39
CA MET A 111 -16.50 11.05 -4.33
C MET A 111 -16.40 9.52 -4.38
N LEU A 112 -15.21 8.95 -4.13
CA LEU A 112 -14.99 7.51 -4.21
C LEU A 112 -13.96 7.05 -3.17
N ARG A 113 -14.29 7.08 -1.88
CA ARG A 113 -13.39 6.52 -0.86
C ARG A 113 -13.13 5.03 -1.13
N PHE A 114 -11.96 4.55 -0.72
CA PHE A 114 -11.56 3.16 -0.95
C PHE A 114 -12.59 2.15 -0.40
N GLU A 115 -13.16 2.44 0.78
CA GLU A 115 -14.22 1.63 1.41
C GLU A 115 -15.47 1.52 0.54
N HIS A 116 -15.89 2.59 -0.14
CA HIS A 116 -17.05 2.55 -1.02
C HIS A 116 -16.81 1.65 -2.23
N LEU A 117 -15.59 1.62 -2.79
CA LEU A 117 -15.27 0.69 -3.86
C LEU A 117 -15.39 -0.76 -3.38
N LEU A 118 -14.87 -1.08 -2.19
CA LEU A 118 -14.99 -2.43 -1.63
C LEU A 118 -16.46 -2.84 -1.46
N THR A 119 -17.30 -1.93 -0.97
CA THR A 119 -18.76 -2.17 -0.84
C THR A 119 -19.42 -2.38 -2.20
N LEU A 120 -19.07 -1.59 -3.22
CA LEU A 120 -19.59 -1.76 -4.58
C LEU A 120 -19.16 -3.09 -5.18
N LEU A 121 -17.88 -3.47 -5.04
CA LEU A 121 -17.36 -4.75 -5.50
C LEU A 121 -18.04 -5.92 -4.81
N LEU A 122 -18.23 -5.86 -3.49
CA LEU A 122 -18.95 -6.89 -2.74
C LEU A 122 -20.41 -7.00 -3.17
N THR A 123 -21.09 -5.88 -3.38
CA THR A 123 -22.48 -5.86 -3.85
C THR A 123 -22.60 -6.45 -5.26
N GLY A 124 -21.69 -6.10 -6.17
CA GLY A 124 -21.64 -6.67 -7.51
C GLY A 124 -21.28 -8.16 -7.51
N LEU A 125 -20.37 -8.58 -6.63
CA LEU A 125 -20.03 -10.00 -6.50
C LEU A 125 -21.24 -10.80 -6.00
N ARG A 126 -21.96 -10.29 -5.00
CA ARG A 126 -23.19 -10.90 -4.49
C ARG A 126 -24.28 -10.98 -5.55
N SER A 127 -24.40 -9.99 -6.44
CA SER A 127 -25.42 -10.04 -7.50
C SER A 127 -25.09 -11.08 -8.58
N VAL A 128 -23.81 -11.32 -8.87
CA VAL A 128 -23.37 -12.29 -9.89
C VAL A 128 -23.32 -13.71 -9.34
N VAL A 129 -22.75 -13.89 -8.15
CA VAL A 129 -22.51 -15.21 -7.54
C VAL A 129 -23.71 -15.68 -6.71
N GLY A 130 -24.61 -14.77 -6.33
CA GLY A 130 -25.65 -15.01 -5.33
C GLY A 130 -25.13 -14.84 -3.90
N GLU A 131 -26.05 -14.75 -2.94
CA GLU A 131 -25.67 -14.73 -1.52
C GLU A 131 -25.21 -16.12 -1.07
N ILE A 132 -23.90 -16.31 -0.91
CA ILE A 132 -23.34 -17.49 -0.25
C ILE A 132 -23.47 -17.29 1.27
N LEU A 133 -24.64 -17.59 1.82
CA LEU A 133 -24.93 -17.50 3.26
C LEU A 133 -24.46 -18.75 4.04
N GLU A 134 -24.30 -19.88 3.35
CA GLU A 134 -23.77 -21.11 3.94
C GLU A 134 -22.79 -21.79 2.99
N VAL A 135 -21.55 -21.98 3.47
CA VAL A 135 -20.69 -23.04 2.94
C VAL A 135 -21.20 -24.31 3.60
N GLN A 136 -22.00 -25.11 2.89
CA GLN A 136 -22.41 -26.45 3.31
C GLN A 136 -21.15 -27.26 3.60
N GLY A 137 -20.79 -27.35 4.88
CA GLY A 137 -19.68 -28.18 5.36
C GLY A 137 -20.09 -29.64 5.27
N VAL A 138 -20.00 -30.24 4.09
CA VAL A 138 -20.11 -31.69 3.95
C VAL A 138 -18.78 -32.30 4.41
N GLY A 139 -18.54 -32.27 5.71
CA GLY A 139 -17.32 -32.80 6.30
C GLY A 139 -17.22 -32.46 7.79
N PRO A 140 -16.60 -33.34 8.60
CA PRO A 140 -16.35 -33.03 10.00
C PRO A 140 -15.58 -31.70 10.09
N PRO A 141 -15.86 -30.87 11.11
CA PRO A 141 -15.14 -29.62 11.31
C PRO A 141 -13.64 -29.89 11.24
N PRO A 142 -12.84 -29.04 10.54
CA PRO A 142 -11.41 -29.26 10.45
C PRO A 142 -10.87 -29.37 11.87
N ARG A 143 -10.32 -30.54 12.23
CA ARG A 143 -9.63 -30.72 13.51
C ARG A 143 -8.52 -29.68 13.53
N PHE A 144 -8.69 -28.65 14.33
CA PHE A 144 -7.57 -27.83 14.78
C PHE A 144 -6.66 -28.81 15.52
N VAL A 145 -5.58 -29.25 14.87
CA VAL A 145 -4.59 -30.08 15.52
C VAL A 145 -4.01 -29.21 16.63
N GLU A 146 -4.46 -29.45 17.86
CA GLU A 146 -3.74 -29.05 19.06
C GLU A 146 -2.38 -29.72 18.98
N GLN A 147 -1.39 -29.01 18.44
CA GLN A 147 0.00 -29.36 18.68
C GLN A 147 0.32 -28.92 20.11
N CYS A 148 -0.21 -29.67 21.07
CA CYS A 148 0.32 -29.74 22.42
C CYS A 148 0.92 -31.14 22.57
N SER A 149 2.22 -31.24 22.36
CA SER A 149 3.04 -32.32 22.89
C SER A 149 4.40 -31.71 23.19
N GLU A 150 4.60 -31.43 24.47
CA GLU A 150 5.90 -31.37 25.12
C GLU A 150 6.81 -32.48 24.60
N GLN A 151 8.02 -32.11 24.18
CA GLN A 151 9.27 -32.72 24.62
C GLN A 151 10.33 -31.62 24.70
#